data_AF-A0A3C0MEY9-F1
#
_entry.id   AF-A0A3C0MEY9-F1
#
_cell.length_a   1.000
_cell.length_b   1.000
_cell.length_c   1.000
_cell.angle_alpha   90.00
_cell.angle_beta   90.00
_cell.angle_gamma   90.00
#
_symmetry.space_group_name_H-M   'P 1'
#
loop_
_entity.id
_entity.type
_entity.pdbx_description
1 polymer ?
#
loop_
_entity_poly.entity_id
_entity_poly.type
_entity_poly.pdbx_seq_one_letter_code
_entity_poly.pdbx_strand_id
1 'polypeptide(L)'
;MSATLVYNRDDILACHPYAKPQVEAGYALHGGFDAQGQYLSPRTLHRWPAVKAWGQQLAGRGWPLIDASVRLLRRDNYPNPTQQKVLLSHGLGQTLWNGLTITGVIEARGRALCDVTAPDFQTIIAEDLSGTCTGHLNKGLLHAHGLD
;
A
#
# COMPACT_ATOMS: atom_id res chain seq x y z
N MET A 1 -13.22 21.75 -12.26
CA MET A 1 -14.03 21.20 -11.15
C MET A 1 -13.07 20.76 -10.06
N SER A 2 -13.30 21.16 -8.81
CA SER A 2 -12.47 20.69 -7.68
C SER A 2 -12.69 19.19 -7.49
N ALA A 3 -11.62 18.41 -7.29
CA ALA A 3 -11.77 16.98 -7.01
C ALA A 3 -12.43 16.78 -5.63
N THR A 4 -13.32 15.80 -5.51
CA THR A 4 -13.76 15.31 -4.19
C THR A 4 -12.54 14.81 -3.42
N LEU A 5 -12.36 15.25 -2.18
CA LEU A 5 -11.21 14.86 -1.35
C LEU A 5 -11.64 14.14 -0.06
N VAL A 6 -12.90 14.27 0.35
CA VAL A 6 -13.45 13.64 1.55
C VAL A 6 -14.24 12.41 1.15
N TYR A 7 -13.84 11.25 1.67
CA TYR A 7 -14.40 9.95 1.34
C TYR A 7 -14.90 9.27 2.62
N ASN A 8 -16.05 8.61 2.52
CA ASN A 8 -16.56 7.76 3.57
C ASN A 8 -15.99 6.33 3.46
N ARG A 9 -16.43 5.43 4.35
CA ARG A 9 -15.96 4.04 4.36
C ARG A 9 -16.33 3.28 3.10
N ASP A 10 -17.54 3.46 2.59
CA ASP A 10 -18.02 2.77 1.41
C ASP A 10 -17.26 3.24 0.17
N ASP A 11 -16.98 4.54 0.07
CA ASP A 11 -16.15 5.09 -1.01
C ASP A 11 -14.72 4.51 -1.00
N ILE A 12 -14.16 4.27 0.19
CA ILE A 12 -12.79 3.74 0.35
C ILE A 12 -12.73 2.23 0.07
N LEU A 13 -13.77 1.48 0.46
CA LEU A 13 -13.84 0.03 0.29
C LEU A 13 -14.40 -0.40 -1.06
N ALA A 14 -14.94 0.53 -1.85
CA ALA A 14 -15.45 0.25 -3.19
C ALA A 14 -14.37 -0.40 -4.07
N CYS A 15 -14.78 -1.39 -4.86
CA CYS A 15 -13.91 -2.08 -5.82
C CYS A 15 -14.28 -1.69 -7.25
N HIS A 16 -13.28 -1.59 -8.12
CA HIS A 16 -13.52 -1.64 -9.56
C HIS A 16 -14.20 -2.97 -9.93
N PRO A 17 -15.02 -3.00 -10.99
CA PRO A 17 -15.36 -4.26 -11.64
C PRO A 17 -14.08 -4.97 -12.07
N TYR A 18 -13.85 -6.18 -11.56
CA TYR A 18 -12.70 -7.03 -11.92
C TYR A 18 -13.19 -8.35 -12.50
N ALA A 19 -12.41 -8.91 -13.44
CA ALA A 19 -12.71 -10.18 -14.08
C ALA A 19 -12.33 -11.38 -13.20
N LYS A 20 -11.27 -11.22 -12.39
CA LYS A 20 -10.76 -12.26 -11.49
C LYS A 20 -10.44 -11.65 -10.12
N PRO A 21 -10.90 -12.23 -9.00
CA PRO A 21 -10.51 -11.76 -7.67
C PRO A 21 -9.01 -12.03 -7.42
N GLN A 22 -8.37 -11.20 -6.59
CA GLN A 22 -7.05 -11.50 -6.10
C GLN A 22 -7.12 -12.52 -4.96
N VAL A 23 -6.37 -13.61 -5.08
CA VAL A 23 -6.31 -14.67 -4.07
C VAL A 23 -4.86 -15.09 -3.90
N GLU A 24 -4.32 -14.91 -2.69
CA GLU A 24 -2.94 -15.27 -2.35
C GLU A 24 -2.94 -16.22 -1.16
N ALA A 25 -2.15 -17.30 -1.26
CA ALA A 25 -2.10 -18.34 -0.23
C ALA A 25 -3.48 -18.89 0.21
N GLY A 26 -4.48 -18.86 -0.67
CA GLY A 26 -5.86 -19.32 -0.40
C GLY A 26 -6.78 -18.27 0.22
N TYR A 27 -6.30 -17.06 0.48
CA TYR A 27 -7.10 -15.96 1.04
C TYR A 27 -7.49 -14.97 -0.04
N ALA A 28 -8.77 -14.56 -0.05
CA ALA A 28 -9.23 -13.48 -0.90
C ALA A 28 -8.77 -12.12 -0.36
N LEU A 29 -8.16 -11.33 -1.24
CA LEU A 29 -7.68 -9.98 -0.94
C LEU A 29 -8.61 -8.92 -1.52
N HIS A 30 -8.47 -7.68 -1.10
CA HIS A 30 -9.28 -6.57 -1.57
C HIS A 30 -8.91 -6.22 -3.03
N GLY A 31 -9.91 -6.31 -3.91
CA GLY A 31 -9.74 -6.02 -5.33
C GLY A 31 -9.47 -7.25 -6.18
N GLY A 32 -8.86 -7.03 -7.34
CA GLY A 32 -8.68 -8.08 -8.33
C GLY A 32 -8.00 -7.60 -9.60
N PHE A 33 -8.15 -8.41 -10.64
CA PHE A 33 -7.53 -8.22 -11.94
C PHE A 33 -8.56 -8.00 -13.02
N ASP A 34 -8.24 -7.15 -14.00
CA ASP A 34 -9.03 -7.00 -15.22
C ASP A 34 -8.92 -8.25 -16.13
N ALA A 35 -9.62 -8.22 -17.27
CA ALA A 35 -9.63 -9.33 -18.23
C ALA A 35 -8.26 -9.59 -18.88
N GLN A 36 -7.34 -8.61 -18.81
CA GLN A 36 -5.97 -8.68 -19.31
C GLN A 36 -4.98 -9.12 -18.22
N GLY A 37 -5.46 -9.38 -17.00
CA GLY A 37 -4.64 -9.78 -15.87
C GLY A 37 -3.90 -8.62 -15.20
N GLN A 38 -4.26 -7.37 -15.46
CA GLN A 38 -3.69 -6.21 -14.76
C GLN A 38 -4.36 -6.01 -13.41
N TYR A 39 -3.57 -5.74 -12.38
CA TYR A 39 -4.10 -5.49 -11.04
C TYR A 39 -4.85 -4.15 -10.99
N LEU A 40 -6.06 -4.18 -10.44
CA LEU A 40 -6.89 -3.02 -10.19
C LEU A 40 -6.90 -2.73 -8.70
N SER A 41 -6.13 -1.73 -8.27
CA SER A 41 -6.14 -1.29 -6.87
C SER A 41 -7.55 -0.80 -6.50
N PRO A 42 -8.24 -1.46 -5.56
CA PRO A 42 -9.63 -1.12 -5.21
C PRO A 42 -9.73 0.29 -4.63
N ARG A 43 -8.72 0.70 -3.86
CA ARG A 43 -8.55 2.02 -3.23
C ARG A 43 -8.53 3.21 -4.21
N THR A 44 -8.59 2.97 -5.52
CA THR A 44 -8.51 4.00 -6.56
C THR A 44 -9.84 4.30 -7.27
N LEU A 45 -10.90 3.48 -7.09
CA LEU A 45 -12.17 3.63 -7.84
C LEU A 45 -12.72 5.06 -7.79
N HIS A 46 -12.86 5.62 -6.58
CA HIS A 46 -13.31 7.00 -6.40
C HIS A 46 -12.16 8.01 -6.20
N ARG A 47 -10.92 7.52 -6.04
CA ARG A 47 -9.77 8.31 -5.58
C ARG A 47 -8.77 8.67 -6.67
N TRP A 48 -8.90 8.10 -7.88
CA TRP A 48 -8.05 8.47 -9.02
C TRP A 48 -7.96 9.98 -9.29
N PRO A 49 -9.06 10.76 -9.25
CA PRO A 49 -8.98 12.21 -9.41
C PRO A 49 -8.05 12.88 -8.40
N ALA A 50 -8.14 12.51 -7.12
CA ALA A 50 -7.29 13.03 -6.06
C ALA A 50 -5.81 12.64 -6.25
N VAL A 51 -5.54 11.38 -6.62
CA VAL A 51 -4.17 10.89 -6.90
C VAL A 51 -3.54 11.65 -8.07
N LYS A 52 -4.30 11.85 -9.16
CA LYS A 52 -3.84 12.61 -10.32
C LYS A 52 -3.57 14.08 -9.99
N ALA A 53 -4.48 14.71 -9.23
CA ALA A 53 -4.32 16.09 -8.79
C ALA A 53 -3.06 16.27 -7.90
N TRP A 54 -2.82 15.34 -6.98
CA TRP A 54 -1.61 15.33 -6.16
C TRP A 54 -0.34 15.20 -7.02
N GLY A 55 -0.33 14.27 -7.99
CA GLY A 55 0.80 14.09 -8.91
C GLY A 55 1.09 15.34 -9.75
N GLN A 56 0.04 16.02 -10.23
CA GLN A 56 0.17 17.28 -10.96
C GLN A 56 0.76 18.40 -10.09
N GLN A 57 0.33 18.51 -8.83
CA GLN A 57 0.89 19.49 -7.89
C GLN A 57 2.35 19.22 -7.58
N LEU A 58 2.72 17.94 -7.40
CA LEU A 58 4.11 17.53 -7.17
C LEU A 58 5.00 17.93 -8.36
N ALA A 59 4.55 17.61 -9.58
CA ALA A 59 5.25 17.99 -10.81
C ALA A 59 5.34 19.52 -10.98
N GLY A 60 4.27 20.25 -10.69
CA GLY A 60 4.25 21.72 -10.74
C GLY A 60 5.23 22.38 -9.76
N ARG A 61 5.60 21.68 -8.67
CA ARG A 61 6.65 22.10 -7.72
C ARG A 61 8.07 21.69 -8.17
N GLY A 62 8.23 21.10 -9.34
CA GLY A 62 9.51 20.66 -9.88
C GLY A 62 9.97 19.28 -9.42
N TRP A 63 9.08 18.49 -8.78
CA TRP A 63 9.42 17.16 -8.29
C TRP A 63 8.85 16.08 -9.22
N PRO A 64 9.70 15.29 -9.89
CA PRO A 64 9.22 14.21 -10.75
C PRO A 64 8.66 13.05 -9.92
N LEU A 65 7.64 12.37 -10.45
CA LEU A 65 7.19 11.08 -9.91
C LEU A 65 8.24 10.02 -10.22
N ILE A 66 8.61 9.24 -9.20
CA ILE A 66 9.51 8.11 -9.35
C ILE A 66 8.65 6.85 -9.49
N ASP A 67 8.94 6.08 -10.53
CA ASP A 67 8.33 4.76 -10.73
C ASP A 67 8.70 3.82 -9.58
N ALA A 68 7.69 3.29 -8.90
CA ALA A 68 7.85 2.37 -7.77
C ALA A 68 8.06 0.92 -8.22
N SER A 69 8.83 0.69 -9.30
CA SER A 69 9.09 -0.67 -9.77
C SER A 69 9.96 -1.47 -8.81
N VAL A 70 9.86 -2.80 -8.92
CA VAL A 70 10.69 -3.77 -8.17
C VAL A 70 12.20 -3.56 -8.36
N ARG A 71 12.61 -2.76 -9.35
CA ARG A 71 14.01 -2.35 -9.52
C ARG A 71 14.53 -1.59 -8.30
N LEU A 72 13.68 -0.80 -7.61
CA LEU A 72 14.04 -0.11 -6.37
C LEU A 72 14.38 -1.07 -5.21
N LEU A 73 13.85 -2.30 -5.27
CA LEU A 73 14.10 -3.33 -4.27
C LEU A 73 15.33 -4.20 -4.61
N ARG A 74 15.91 -4.05 -5.81
CA ARG A 74 17.14 -4.76 -6.18
C ARG A 74 18.33 -4.11 -5.49
N ARG A 75 19.01 -4.87 -4.64
CA ARG A 75 20.28 -4.47 -4.00
C ARG A 75 21.35 -5.48 -4.37
N ASP A 76 22.45 -5.00 -4.93
CA ASP A 76 23.56 -5.86 -5.40
C ASP A 76 24.22 -6.66 -4.26
N ASN A 77 24.08 -6.19 -3.02
CA ASN A 77 24.69 -6.79 -1.84
C ASN A 77 23.77 -7.77 -1.09
N TYR A 78 22.63 -8.17 -1.67
CA TYR A 78 21.74 -9.14 -1.03
C TYR A 78 22.14 -10.59 -1.35
N PRO A 79 22.18 -11.50 -0.36
CA PRO A 79 22.44 -12.91 -0.63
C PRO A 79 21.41 -13.49 -1.59
N ASN A 80 21.87 -14.12 -2.67
CA ASN A 80 21.00 -14.93 -3.51
C ASN A 80 20.54 -16.19 -2.74
N PRO A 81 19.53 -16.94 -3.22
CA PRO A 81 19.00 -18.09 -2.49
C PRO A 81 20.05 -19.15 -2.10
N THR A 82 21.07 -19.37 -2.92
CA THR A 82 22.16 -20.31 -2.61
C THR A 82 23.03 -19.79 -1.47
N GLN A 83 23.43 -18.52 -1.51
CA GLN A 83 24.19 -17.87 -0.44
C GLN A 83 23.38 -17.83 0.86
N GLN A 84 22.08 -17.57 0.78
CA GLN A 84 21.21 -17.52 1.94
C GLN A 84 21.09 -18.88 2.63
N LYS A 85 21.05 -20.00 1.87
CA LYS A 85 21.10 -21.35 2.42
C LYS A 85 22.40 -21.62 3.19
N VAL A 86 23.54 -21.15 2.68
CA VAL A 86 24.83 -21.26 3.37
C VAL A 86 24.82 -20.44 4.68
N LEU A 87 24.33 -19.21 4.66
CA LEU A 87 24.21 -18.40 5.87
C LEU A 87 23.32 -19.08 6.93
N LEU A 88 22.19 -19.66 6.50
CA LEU A 88 21.31 -20.43 7.39
C LEU A 88 22.00 -21.66 7.99
N SER A 89 22.73 -22.45 7.19
CA SER A 89 23.42 -23.64 7.69
C SER A 89 24.54 -23.32 8.66
N HIS A 90 25.09 -22.10 8.63
CA HIS A 90 26.08 -21.60 9.59
C HIS A 90 25.47 -20.85 10.78
N GLY A 91 24.16 -20.94 11.00
CA GLY A 91 23.50 -20.32 12.15
C GLY A 91 23.31 -18.81 12.02
N LEU A 92 23.61 -18.21 10.86
CA LEU A 92 23.44 -16.78 10.59
C LEU A 92 22.00 -16.44 10.16
N GLY A 93 21.01 -17.13 10.74
CA GLY A 93 19.59 -16.96 10.40
C GLY A 93 19.06 -15.55 10.65
N GLN A 94 19.67 -14.79 11.57
CA GLN A 94 19.34 -13.39 11.80
C GLN A 94 19.49 -12.54 10.52
N THR A 95 20.41 -12.88 9.61
CA THR A 95 20.58 -12.15 8.34
C THR A 95 19.38 -12.34 7.41
N LEU A 96 18.84 -13.57 7.35
CA LEU A 96 17.60 -13.85 6.64
C LEU A 96 16.45 -13.08 7.28
N TRP A 97 16.30 -13.17 8.61
CA TRP A 97 15.21 -12.49 9.30
C TRP A 97 15.28 -10.98 9.13
N ASN A 98 16.47 -10.39 9.24
CA ASN A 98 16.70 -8.96 9.00
C ASN A 98 16.38 -8.58 7.54
N GLY A 99 16.65 -9.47 6.58
CA GLY A 99 16.32 -9.21 5.18
C GLY A 99 14.84 -9.39 4.84
N LEU A 100 14.22 -10.41 5.43
CA LEU A 100 12.77 -10.58 5.42
C LEU A 100 12.09 -9.43 6.14
N THR A 101 12.71 -8.73 7.08
CA THR A 101 12.15 -7.51 7.65
C THR A 101 12.24 -6.28 6.76
N ILE A 102 12.99 -6.29 5.65
CA ILE A 102 12.99 -5.17 4.69
C ILE A 102 11.80 -5.25 3.73
N THR A 103 11.30 -6.45 3.42
CA THR A 103 10.14 -6.66 2.53
C THR A 103 8.89 -7.12 3.28
N GLY A 104 9.06 -8.02 4.25
CA GLY A 104 7.99 -8.60 5.07
C GLY A 104 7.50 -7.73 6.21
N VAL A 105 8.19 -6.66 6.64
CA VAL A 105 7.61 -5.70 7.63
C VAL A 105 6.56 -4.79 7.02
N ILE A 106 6.59 -4.52 5.71
CA ILE A 106 5.55 -3.68 5.11
C ILE A 106 4.20 -4.42 5.06
N GLU A 107 4.19 -5.74 4.88
CA GLU A 107 2.94 -6.46 4.58
C GLU A 107 2.63 -7.70 5.44
N ALA A 108 3.58 -8.31 6.17
CA ALA A 108 3.34 -9.63 6.81
C ALA A 108 2.39 -9.63 8.03
N ARG A 109 1.89 -8.46 8.44
CA ARG A 109 0.73 -8.34 9.34
C ARG A 109 -0.29 -7.33 8.80
N GLY A 110 -0.43 -7.20 7.48
CA GLY A 110 -1.38 -6.29 6.83
C GLY A 110 -2.77 -6.41 7.46
N ARG A 111 -3.26 -7.63 7.66
CA ARG A 111 -4.55 -7.90 8.31
C ARG A 111 -4.74 -7.25 9.69
N ALA A 112 -3.67 -7.11 10.48
CA ALA A 112 -3.75 -6.47 11.79
C ALA A 112 -4.14 -4.99 11.67
N LEU A 113 -3.82 -4.32 10.56
CA LEU A 113 -4.21 -2.92 10.30
C LEU A 113 -5.72 -2.73 10.26
N CYS A 114 -6.49 -3.78 9.95
CA CYS A 114 -7.93 -3.70 9.93
C CYS A 114 -8.57 -3.52 11.31
N ASP A 115 -7.81 -3.85 12.36
CA ASP A 115 -8.22 -3.78 13.75
C ASP A 115 -7.49 -2.63 14.50
N VAL A 116 -6.57 -1.92 13.83
CA VAL A 116 -5.87 -0.75 14.37
C VAL A 116 -6.78 0.47 14.32
N THR A 117 -6.84 1.18 15.45
CA THR A 117 -7.40 2.54 15.52
C THR A 117 -6.24 3.53 15.52
N ALA A 118 -6.17 4.39 14.50
CA ALA A 118 -5.19 5.48 14.47
C ALA A 118 -5.55 6.56 15.51
N PRO A 119 -4.56 7.26 16.08
CA PRO A 119 -4.80 8.48 16.84
C PRO A 119 -5.54 9.53 16.00
N ASP A 120 -6.28 10.42 16.66
CA ASP A 120 -6.82 11.61 15.99
C ASP A 120 -5.70 12.64 15.77
N PHE A 121 -5.09 12.59 14.59
CA PHE A 121 -4.01 13.50 14.20
C PHE A 121 -4.47 14.96 14.03
N GLN A 122 -5.77 15.24 13.90
CA GLN A 122 -6.27 16.61 13.82
C GLN A 122 -6.00 17.38 15.12
N THR A 123 -5.85 16.68 16.25
CA THR A 123 -5.55 17.28 17.55
C THR A 123 -4.14 17.91 17.64
N ILE A 124 -3.23 17.53 16.74
CA ILE A 124 -1.83 17.98 16.75
C ILE A 124 -1.39 18.67 15.45
N ILE A 125 -2.15 18.52 14.36
CA ILE A 125 -1.88 19.19 13.08
C ILE A 125 -2.84 20.37 12.94
N ALA A 126 -2.29 21.55 12.64
CA ALA A 126 -3.07 22.78 12.54
C ALA A 126 -3.91 22.86 11.26
N GLU A 127 -3.40 22.29 10.16
CA GLU A 127 -4.10 22.24 8.88
C GLU A 127 -5.28 21.26 8.90
N ASP A 128 -6.31 21.54 8.11
CA ASP A 128 -7.44 20.63 7.93
C ASP A 128 -6.99 19.33 7.24
N LEU A 129 -7.15 18.20 7.94
CA LEU A 129 -6.80 16.88 7.44
C LEU A 129 -7.96 16.18 6.74
N SER A 130 -9.18 16.74 6.74
CA SER A 130 -10.41 16.07 6.33
C SER A 130 -10.32 15.40 4.93
N GLY A 131 -9.62 16.07 4.00
CA GLY A 131 -9.39 15.62 2.62
C GLY A 131 -8.08 14.86 2.39
N THR A 132 -7.30 14.57 3.43
CA THR A 132 -5.97 13.93 3.34
C THR A 132 -6.04 12.44 3.64
N CYS A 133 -5.06 11.64 3.19
CA CYS A 133 -4.97 10.23 3.61
C CYS A 133 -4.99 10.06 5.14
N THR A 134 -4.34 10.96 5.87
CA THR A 134 -4.31 10.97 7.34
C THR A 134 -5.73 11.11 7.93
N GLY A 135 -6.55 12.01 7.40
CA GLY A 135 -7.96 12.17 7.81
C GLY A 135 -8.87 11.00 7.45
N HIS A 136 -8.39 10.06 6.62
CA HIS A 136 -9.14 8.86 6.22
C HIS A 136 -8.68 7.58 6.94
N LEU A 137 -7.64 7.62 7.77
CA LEU A 137 -7.08 6.42 8.44
C LEU A 137 -8.16 5.58 9.13
N ASN A 138 -8.95 6.23 10.00
CA ASN A 138 -10.06 5.59 10.72
C ASN A 138 -11.37 5.50 9.91
N LYS A 139 -11.45 6.16 8.74
CA LYS A 139 -12.64 6.11 7.87
C LYS A 139 -12.68 4.85 7.00
N GLY A 140 -11.70 3.97 7.11
CA GLY A 140 -11.62 2.73 6.34
C GLY A 140 -10.32 2.57 5.57
N LEU A 141 -9.45 3.58 5.53
CA LEU A 141 -8.19 3.49 4.77
C LEU A 141 -7.22 2.46 5.36
N LEU A 142 -7.08 2.39 6.68
CA LEU A 142 -6.30 1.32 7.34
C LEU A 142 -6.92 -0.05 7.10
N HIS A 143 -8.25 -0.12 7.17
CA HIS A 143 -8.98 -1.37 6.93
C HIS A 143 -8.81 -1.87 5.50
N ALA A 144 -8.94 -1.00 4.49
CA ALA A 144 -8.70 -1.35 3.11
C ALA A 144 -7.24 -1.80 2.89
N HIS A 145 -6.27 -1.07 3.45
CA HIS A 145 -4.87 -1.46 3.32
C HIS A 145 -4.56 -2.82 3.95
N GLY A 146 -5.19 -3.17 5.06
CA GLY A 146 -4.98 -4.48 5.68
C GLY A 146 -5.70 -5.64 5.00
N LEU A 147 -6.62 -5.37 4.06
CA LEU A 147 -7.27 -6.38 3.23
C LEU A 147 -6.59 -6.58 1.87
N ASP A 148 -5.74 -5.63 1.44
CA ASP A 148 -4.87 -5.76 0.26
C ASP A 148 -3.80 -6.84 0.48
#